data_AF-A0A348AH40-F1
#
_entry.id   AF-A0A348AH40-F1
#
_cell.length_a   1.000
_cell.length_b   1.000
_cell.length_c   1.000
_cell.angle_alpha   90.00
_cell.angle_beta   90.00
_cell.angle_gamma   90.00
#
_symmetry.space_group_name_H-M   'P 1'
#
loop_
_entity.id
_entity.type
_entity.pdbx_description
1 polymer ?
#
loop_
_entity_poly.entity_id
_entity_poly.type
_entity_poly.pdbx_seq_one_letter_code
_entity_poly.pdbx_strand_id
1 'polypeptide(L)'
;MAMNNIRNRIVLFLAIMGPGIITAFADNDAGGITTYAAAGAKYGYQLLFTMFVATVALAIAQEISARTGAVTGRGLADLIRELYGVKWTLFAMSVLLIANIGTTISEFSGIATSLDIFGVSKYISLIFRTLM
;
A
#
# COMPACT_ATOMS: atom_id res chain seq x y z
N MET A 1 -41.62 -5.87 6.21
CA MET A 1 -40.39 -6.40 6.84
C MET A 1 -39.25 -5.43 6.54
N ALA A 2 -39.25 -4.26 7.20
CA ALA A 2 -38.24 -3.23 7.02
C ALA A 2 -37.01 -3.58 7.86
N MET A 3 -36.14 -4.44 7.33
CA MET A 3 -34.84 -4.72 7.95
C MET A 3 -34.00 -3.43 7.92
N ASN A 4 -33.88 -2.78 9.09
CA ASN A 4 -33.00 -1.67 9.47
C ASN A 4 -32.07 -1.15 8.37
N ASN A 5 -32.41 0.01 7.79
CA ASN A 5 -31.59 0.73 6.79
C ASN A 5 -30.12 0.92 7.24
N ILE A 6 -29.86 1.10 8.54
CA ILE A 6 -28.50 1.20 9.08
C ILE A 6 -27.74 -0.13 8.95
N ARG A 7 -28.36 -1.26 9.29
CA ARG A 7 -27.71 -2.58 9.25
C ARG A 7 -27.32 -2.92 7.82
N ASN A 8 -28.21 -2.67 6.87
CA ASN A 8 -27.93 -2.93 5.46
C ASN A 8 -26.80 -2.02 4.93
N ARG A 9 -26.74 -0.74 5.33
CA ARG A 9 -25.64 0.17 4.97
C ARG A 9 -24.30 -0.28 5.52
N ILE A 10 -24.25 -0.73 6.78
CA ILE A 10 -23.02 -1.25 7.40
C ILE A 10 -22.55 -2.51 6.66
N VAL A 11 -23.46 -3.46 6.40
CA VAL A 11 -23.12 -4.68 5.65
C VAL A 11 -22.60 -4.34 4.25
N LEU A 12 -23.24 -3.39 3.55
CA LEU A 12 -22.80 -2.95 2.24
C LEU A 12 -21.41 -2.29 2.30
N PHE A 13 -21.17 -1.43 3.30
CA PHE A 13 -19.88 -0.78 3.52
C PHE A 13 -18.76 -1.81 3.76
N LEU A 14 -19.01 -2.79 4.63
CA LEU A 14 -18.06 -3.87 4.90
C LEU A 14 -17.79 -4.73 3.66
N ALA A 15 -18.78 -4.90 2.77
CA ALA A 15 -18.59 -5.65 1.53
C ALA A 15 -17.70 -4.92 0.50
N ILE A 16 -17.68 -3.58 0.49
CA ILE A 16 -16.94 -2.78 -0.51
C ILE A 16 -15.62 -2.20 0.00
N MET A 17 -15.31 -2.32 1.30
CA MET A 17 -14.11 -1.72 1.89
C MET A 17 -12.79 -2.43 1.51
N GLY A 18 -12.87 -3.63 0.93
CA GLY A 18 -11.72 -4.49 0.64
C GLY A 18 -10.56 -3.77 -0.08
N PRO A 19 -10.79 -3.09 -1.22
CA PRO A 19 -9.74 -2.37 -1.92
C PRO A 19 -9.04 -1.31 -1.07
N GLY A 20 -9.79 -0.57 -0.23
CA GLY A 20 -9.22 0.45 0.65
C GLY A 20 -8.38 -0.13 1.79
N ILE A 21 -8.75 -1.30 2.31
CA ILE A 21 -7.93 -2.00 3.32
C ILE A 21 -6.63 -2.49 2.67
N ILE A 22 -6.70 -3.10 1.48
CA ILE A 22 -5.52 -3.60 0.77
C ILE A 22 -4.53 -2.47 0.51
N THR A 23 -4.99 -1.32 0.02
CA THR A 23 -4.11 -0.17 -0.23
C THR A 23 -3.55 0.42 1.06
N ALA A 24 -4.32 0.46 2.15
CA ALA A 24 -3.82 0.91 3.45
C ALA A 24 -2.70 0.02 4.00
N PHE A 25 -2.81 -1.31 3.87
CA PHE A 25 -1.74 -2.22 4.26
C PHE A 25 -0.52 -2.14 3.33
N ALA A 26 -0.74 -1.93 2.04
CA ALA A 26 0.36 -1.76 1.08
C ALA A 26 1.20 -0.51 1.35
N ASP A 27 0.59 0.56 1.88
CA ASP A 27 1.29 1.81 2.23
C ASP A 27 2.05 1.74 3.57
N ASN A 28 1.68 0.78 4.43
CA ASN A 28 2.35 0.54 5.71
C ASN A 28 3.27 -0.69 5.63
N ASP A 29 4.10 -0.73 4.59
CA ASP A 29 5.08 -1.78 4.35
C ASP A 29 6.30 -1.65 5.29
N ALA A 30 7.12 -2.71 5.36
CA ALA A 30 8.32 -2.73 6.20
C ALA A 30 9.29 -1.56 5.94
N GLY A 31 9.36 -1.08 4.69
CA GLY A 31 10.19 0.05 4.28
C GLY A 31 9.69 1.36 4.85
N GLY A 32 8.38 1.60 4.77
CA GLY A 32 7.70 2.69 5.46
C GLY A 32 7.99 2.64 6.96
N ILE A 33 7.77 1.48 7.60
CA ILE A 33 7.99 1.30 9.05
C ILE A 33 9.40 1.71 9.46
N THR A 34 10.39 1.21 8.74
CA THR A 34 11.78 1.52 9.02
C THR A 34 12.06 3.02 8.86
N THR A 35 11.50 3.65 7.83
CA THR A 35 11.73 5.06 7.51
C THR A 35 11.19 5.97 8.60
N TYR A 36 9.92 5.82 9.00
CA TYR A 36 9.35 6.69 10.02
C TYR A 36 9.88 6.38 11.42
N ALA A 37 10.26 5.12 11.72
CA ALA A 37 10.93 4.78 12.97
C ALA A 37 12.32 5.44 13.07
N ALA A 38 13.13 5.37 12.00
CA ALA A 38 14.43 6.01 11.94
C ALA A 38 14.32 7.54 12.01
N ALA A 39 13.34 8.12 11.31
CA ALA A 39 13.06 9.54 11.34
C ALA A 39 12.63 10.00 12.76
N GLY A 40 11.74 9.24 13.42
CA GLY A 40 11.33 9.50 14.80
C GLY A 40 12.48 9.38 15.80
N ALA A 41 13.36 8.39 15.64
CA ALA A 41 14.55 8.24 16.48
C ALA A 41 15.54 9.41 16.33
N LYS A 42 15.66 9.96 15.10
CA LYS A 42 16.60 11.04 14.80
C LYS A 42 16.06 12.45 15.11
N TYR A 43 14.79 12.71 14.80
CA TYR A 43 14.17 14.04 14.85
C TYR A 43 13.10 14.18 15.94
N GLY A 44 12.84 13.11 16.70
CA GLY A 44 11.76 13.09 17.69
C GLY A 44 10.41 13.42 17.03
N TYR A 45 9.67 14.34 17.64
CA TYR A 45 8.33 14.75 17.19
C TYR A 45 8.32 15.86 16.13
N GLN A 46 9.49 16.36 15.70
CA GLN A 46 9.56 17.52 14.79
C GLN A 46 8.89 17.27 13.43
N LEU A 47 8.83 16.00 12.99
CA LEU A 47 8.24 15.61 11.71
C LEU A 47 6.76 15.23 11.78
N LEU A 48 6.12 15.29 12.96
CA LEU A 48 4.69 14.95 13.09
C LEU A 48 3.78 15.82 12.21
N PHE A 49 4.10 17.11 12.08
CA PHE A 49 3.33 18.00 11.21
C PHE A 49 3.47 17.58 9.73
N THR A 50 4.68 17.23 9.29
CA THR A 50 4.92 16.72 7.94
C THR A 50 4.18 15.42 7.69
N MET A 51 4.13 14.51 8.67
CA MET A 51 3.35 13.27 8.59
C MET A 51 1.86 13.56 8.36
N PHE A 52 1.29 14.52 9.10
CA PHE A 52 -0.11 14.92 8.91
C PHE A 52 -0.37 15.43 7.49
N VAL A 53 0.49 16.31 6.97
CA VAL A 53 0.36 16.82 5.59
C VAL A 53 0.50 15.69 4.56
N ALA A 54 1.45 14.78 4.76
CA ALA A 54 1.63 13.61 3.90
C ALA A 54 0.39 12.69 3.89
N THR A 55 -0.22 12.45 5.05
CA THR A 55 -1.46 11.66 5.16
C THR A 55 -2.61 12.31 4.37
N VAL A 56 -2.77 13.63 4.45
CA VAL A 56 -3.81 14.33 3.68
C VAL A 56 -3.55 14.22 2.18
N ALA A 57 -2.30 14.42 1.74
CA ALA A 57 -1.92 14.27 0.34
C ALA A 57 -2.18 12.84 -0.18
N LEU A 58 -1.84 11.83 0.63
CA LEU A 58 -2.11 10.43 0.32
C LEU A 58 -3.60 10.15 0.22
N ALA A 59 -4.42 10.65 1.15
CA ALA A 59 -5.86 10.47 1.12
C ALA A 59 -6.48 11.03 -0.16
N ILE A 60 -6.02 12.21 -0.61
CA ILE A 60 -6.45 12.80 -1.88
C ILE A 60 -6.03 11.92 -3.07
N ALA A 61 -4.78 11.46 -3.10
CA ALA A 61 -4.28 10.61 -4.16
C ALA A 61 -5.07 9.29 -4.26
N GLN A 62 -5.36 8.66 -3.11
CA GLN A 62 -6.13 7.42 -3.05
C GLN A 62 -7.59 7.62 -3.45
N GLU A 63 -8.22 8.74 -3.07
CA GLU A 63 -9.57 9.07 -3.50
C GLU A 63 -9.65 9.25 -5.02
N ILE A 64 -8.68 9.97 -5.62
CA ILE A 64 -8.62 10.14 -7.08
C ILE A 64 -8.44 8.80 -7.78
N SER A 65 -7.52 7.94 -7.30
CA SER A 65 -7.31 6.60 -7.85
C SER A 65 -8.56 5.73 -7.75
N ALA A 66 -9.19 5.69 -6.58
CA ALA A 66 -10.41 4.91 -6.34
C ALA A 66 -11.56 5.40 -7.22
N ARG A 67 -11.77 6.72 -7.30
CA ARG A 67 -12.81 7.33 -8.15
C ARG A 67 -12.54 7.04 -9.62
N THR A 68 -11.30 7.16 -10.08
CA THR A 68 -10.94 6.89 -11.47
C THR A 68 -11.22 5.43 -11.84
N GLY A 69 -10.80 4.47 -10.99
CA GLY A 69 -11.09 3.05 -11.21
C GLY A 69 -12.59 2.73 -11.15
N ALA A 70 -13.32 3.31 -10.20
CA ALA A 70 -14.76 3.09 -10.05
C ALA A 70 -15.59 3.67 -11.20
N VAL A 71 -15.21 4.84 -11.73
CA VAL A 71 -15.94 5.51 -12.83
C VAL A 71 -15.58 4.92 -14.19
N THR A 72 -14.31 4.64 -14.44
CA THR A 72 -13.85 4.16 -15.76
C THR A 72 -13.97 2.65 -15.93
N GLY A 73 -13.97 1.89 -14.83
CA GLY A 73 -13.90 0.44 -14.84
C GLY A 73 -12.56 -0.11 -15.39
N ARG A 74 -11.53 0.73 -15.50
CA ARG A 74 -10.23 0.40 -16.10
C ARG A 74 -9.09 0.63 -15.10
N GLY A 75 -8.01 -0.13 -15.28
CA GLY A 75 -6.78 0.07 -14.52
C GLY A 75 -5.97 1.27 -15.01
N LEU A 76 -5.06 1.76 -14.19
CA LEU A 76 -4.18 2.88 -14.54
C LEU A 76 -3.38 2.61 -15.83
N ALA A 77 -2.88 1.39 -16.00
CA ALA A 77 -2.13 1.00 -17.20
C ALA A 77 -2.96 1.11 -18.48
N ASP A 78 -4.23 0.70 -18.44
CA ASP A 78 -5.14 0.76 -19.58
C ASP A 78 -5.44 2.22 -19.94
N LEU A 79 -5.67 3.06 -18.94
CA LEU A 79 -5.91 4.50 -19.14
C LEU A 79 -4.69 5.21 -19.73
N ILE A 80 -3.48 4.89 -19.25
CA ILE A 80 -2.25 5.45 -19.82
C ILE A 80 -2.08 4.99 -21.28
N ARG A 81 -2.39 3.72 -21.57
CA ARG A 81 -2.30 3.16 -22.92
C ARG A 81 -3.27 3.81 -23.89
N GLU A 82 -4.49 4.06 -23.45
CA GLU A 82 -5.54 4.68 -24.25
C GLU A 82 -5.25 6.16 -24.55
N LEU A 83 -4.75 6.90 -23.56
CA LEU A 83 -4.52 8.34 -23.67
C LEU A 83 -3.16 8.71 -24.29
N TYR A 84 -2.11 7.92 -23.98
CA TYR A 84 -0.72 8.26 -24.31
C TYR A 84 -0.02 7.18 -25.14
N GLY A 85 -0.65 6.02 -25.35
CA GLY A 85 -0.10 4.93 -26.15
C GLY A 85 0.87 4.00 -25.42
N VAL A 86 1.33 2.99 -26.15
CA VAL A 86 2.06 1.84 -25.59
C VAL A 86 3.43 2.21 -25.02
N LYS A 87 4.14 3.17 -25.63
CA LYS A 87 5.48 3.59 -25.18
C LYS A 87 5.45 4.15 -23.76
N TRP A 88 4.53 5.05 -23.48
CA TRP A 88 4.34 5.63 -22.14
C TRP A 88 3.82 4.63 -21.13
N THR A 89 2.95 3.72 -21.57
CA THR A 89 2.50 2.61 -20.73
C THR A 89 3.67 1.73 -20.30
N LEU A 90 4.52 1.33 -21.25
CA LEU A 90 5.68 0.49 -20.96
C LEU A 90 6.62 1.19 -19.98
N PHE A 91 6.90 2.48 -20.19
CA PHE A 91 7.71 3.27 -19.27
C PHE A 91 7.11 3.28 -17.85
N ALA A 92 5.84 3.63 -17.70
CA ALA A 92 5.17 3.67 -16.40
C ALA A 92 5.17 2.30 -15.70
N MET A 93 4.88 1.23 -16.44
CA MET A 93 4.88 -0.13 -15.92
C MET A 93 6.28 -0.63 -15.55
N SER A 94 7.33 -0.22 -16.28
CA SER A 94 8.71 -0.52 -15.92
C SER A 94 9.14 0.17 -14.62
N VAL A 95 8.76 1.44 -14.43
CA VAL A 95 9.01 2.15 -13.16
C VAL A 95 8.28 1.46 -12.01
N LEU A 96 7.01 1.10 -12.22
CA LEU A 96 6.22 0.38 -11.22
C LEU A 96 6.84 -0.97 -10.86
N LEU A 97 7.36 -1.72 -11.85
CA LEU A 97 8.04 -2.98 -11.63
C LEU A 97 9.28 -2.81 -10.74
N ILE A 98 10.12 -1.82 -11.03
CA ILE A 98 11.33 -1.53 -10.24
C ILE A 98 10.95 -1.15 -8.80
N ALA A 99 9.94 -0.29 -8.64
CA ALA A 99 9.44 0.10 -7.32
C ALA A 99 8.96 -1.12 -6.51
N ASN A 100 8.16 -1.99 -7.13
CA ASN A 100 7.65 -3.21 -6.48
C ASN A 100 8.75 -4.20 -6.11
N ILE A 101 9.83 -4.30 -6.91
CA ILE A 101 11.01 -5.09 -6.53
C ILE A 101 11.63 -4.51 -5.25
N GLY A 102 11.79 -3.18 -5.16
CA GLY A 102 12.28 -2.51 -3.96
C GLY A 102 11.43 -2.78 -2.73
N THR A 103 10.12 -2.59 -2.83
CA THR A 103 9.15 -2.91 -1.76
C THR A 103 9.25 -4.37 -1.34
N THR A 104 9.31 -5.30 -2.30
CA THR A 104 9.43 -6.73 -2.02
C THR A 104 10.70 -7.04 -1.25
N ILE A 105 11.86 -6.51 -1.66
CA ILE A 105 13.12 -6.68 -0.94
C ILE A 105 13.01 -6.15 0.49
N SER A 106 12.38 -4.99 0.67
CA SER A 106 12.18 -4.39 2.00
C SER A 106 11.29 -5.26 2.90
N GLU A 107 10.22 -5.82 2.36
CA GLU A 107 9.31 -6.75 3.04
C GLU A 107 10.03 -8.02 3.52
N PHE A 108 10.86 -8.61 2.65
CA PHE A 108 11.68 -9.77 3.03
C PHE A 108 12.66 -9.43 4.16
N SER A 109 13.29 -8.26 4.10
CA SER A 109 14.17 -7.78 5.17
C SER A 109 13.41 -7.54 6.48
N GLY A 110 12.20 -6.98 6.41
CA GLY A 110 11.35 -6.72 7.58
C GLY A 110 10.96 -8.00 8.30
N ILE A 111 10.54 -9.04 7.56
CA ILE A 111 10.23 -10.35 8.13
C ILE A 111 11.46 -11.00 8.75
N ALA A 112 12.60 -10.99 8.05
CA ALA A 112 13.82 -11.60 8.56
C ALA A 112 14.26 -10.94 9.87
N THR A 113 14.25 -9.61 9.96
CA THR A 113 14.64 -8.88 11.18
C THR A 113 13.62 -9.04 12.30
N SER A 114 12.32 -9.00 12.01
CA SER A 114 11.29 -9.15 13.03
C SER A 114 11.32 -10.53 13.68
N LEU A 115 11.53 -11.60 12.90
CA LEU A 115 11.62 -12.96 13.42
C LEU A 115 12.95 -13.26 14.12
N ASP A 116 14.04 -12.62 13.71
CA ASP A 116 15.35 -12.68 14.39
C ASP A 116 15.25 -12.16 15.84
N ILE A 117 14.42 -11.12 16.08
CA ILE A 117 14.15 -10.60 17.44
C ILE A 117 13.50 -11.68 18.34
N PHE A 118 12.71 -12.59 17.77
CA PHE A 118 12.11 -13.71 18.49
C PHE A 118 13.01 -14.96 18.55
N GLY A 119 14.26 -14.87 18.06
CA GLY A 119 15.23 -15.97 18.06
C GLY A 119 15.03 -16.99 16.93
N VAL A 120 14.21 -16.67 15.92
CA VAL A 120 14.03 -17.53 14.74
C VAL A 120 15.10 -17.21 13.70
N SER A 121 15.78 -18.25 13.19
CA SER A 121 16.84 -18.07 12.19
C SER A 121 16.33 -17.42 10.90
N LYS A 122 17.08 -16.43 10.40
CA LYS A 122 16.78 -15.68 9.16
C LYS A 122 16.51 -16.57 7.95
N TYR A 123 17.22 -17.69 7.86
CA TYR A 123 17.07 -18.66 6.78
C TYR A 123 15.72 -19.37 6.80
N ILE A 124 15.21 -19.69 7.99
CA ILE A 124 13.89 -20.32 8.17
C ILE A 124 12.78 -19.32 7.83
N SER A 125 12.91 -18.07 8.27
CA SER A 125 11.96 -17.01 7.95
C SER A 125 11.89 -16.68 6.46
N LEU A 126 13.04 -16.68 5.76
CA LEU A 126 13.11 -16.44 4.32
C LEU A 126 12.46 -17.58 3.52
N ILE A 127 12.72 -18.83 3.91
CA ILE A 127 12.11 -20.01 3.29
C ILE A 127 10.59 -20.01 3.52
N PHE A 128 10.13 -19.71 4.74
CA PHE A 128 8.71 -19.64 5.07
C PHE A 128 7.97 -18.58 4.24
N ARG A 129 8.51 -17.36 4.12
CA ARG A 129 7.91 -16.29 3.30
C ARG A 129 7.94 -16.60 1.80
N THR A 130 8.89 -17.38 1.31
CA THR A 130 8.97 -17.76 -0.11
C THR A 130 7.97 -18.87 -0.46
N LEU A 131 7.57 -19.69 0.52
CA LEU A 131 6.64 -20.81 0.35
C LEU A 131 5.15 -20.44 0.49
N MET A 132 4.85 -19.25 1.03
CA MET A 132 3.49 -18.75 1.32
C MET A 132 3.15 -17.59 0.39
#